data_AF-A0A922VTL8-F1
#
_entry.id   AF-A0A922VTL8-F1
#
_cell.length_a   1.000
_cell.length_b   1.000
_cell.length_c   1.000
_cell.angle_alpha   90.00
_cell.angle_beta   90.00
_cell.angle_gamma   90.00
#
_symmetry.space_group_name_H-M   'P 1'
#
loop_
_entity.id
_entity.type
_entity.pdbx_description
1 polymer ?
#
loop_
_entity_poly.entity_id
_entity_poly.type
_entity_poly.pdbx_seq_one_letter_code
_entity_poly.pdbx_strand_id
1 'polypeptide(L)'
;MTRYQIDYTPCAIKELRAIRDARLSAPIRRAIEKLAVNPRPPGCVKLVGESDQWRVRVGDWRIVYRVEDGRLVVVVVRVGVRGGVYG
;
A
#
# COMPACT_ATOMS: atom_id res chain seq x y z
N MET A 1 17.24 -7.75 11.70
CA MET A 1 16.55 -6.73 10.87
C MET A 1 15.12 -6.64 11.32
N THR A 2 14.66 -5.46 11.73
CA THR A 2 13.30 -5.26 12.25
C THR A 2 12.31 -5.24 11.08
N ARG A 3 11.37 -6.19 11.08
CA ARG A 3 10.34 -6.31 10.05
C ARG A 3 9.03 -5.74 10.59
N TYR A 4 8.39 -4.89 9.81
CA TYR A 4 7.07 -4.36 10.10
C TYR A 4 6.01 -5.41 9.78
N GLN A 5 4.98 -5.52 10.63
CA GLN A 5 3.76 -6.25 10.29
C GLN A 5 2.97 -5.48 9.23
N ILE A 6 2.31 -6.20 8.32
CA ILE A 6 1.42 -5.61 7.33
C ILE A 6 -0.02 -5.86 7.75
N ASP A 7 -0.74 -4.79 8.04
CA ASP A 7 -2.18 -4.81 8.27
C ASP A 7 -2.91 -4.16 7.10
N TYR A 8 -4.20 -4.48 6.96
CA TYR A 8 -5.04 -3.98 5.89
C TYR A 8 -6.32 -3.41 6.46
N THR A 9 -6.73 -2.25 5.96
CA THR A 9 -8.10 -1.78 6.20
C THR A 9 -9.10 -2.64 5.42
N PRO A 10 -10.38 -2.70 5.84
CA PRO A 10 -11.43 -3.38 5.06
C PRO A 10 -11.53 -2.88 3.62
N CYS A 11 -11.30 -1.59 3.39
CA CYS A 11 -11.30 -0.98 2.06
C CYS A 11 -10.16 -1.56 1.18
N ALA A 12 -8.93 -1.57 1.69
CA ALA A 12 -7.80 -2.16 0.98
C ALA A 12 -8.00 -3.65 0.66
N ILE A 13 -8.59 -4.42 1.58
CA ILE A 13 -8.93 -5.83 1.33
C ILE A 13 -9.92 -5.96 0.16
N LYS A 14 -11.00 -5.15 0.18
CA LYS A 14 -12.00 -5.15 -0.89
C LYS A 14 -11.38 -4.79 -2.24
N GLU A 15 -10.57 -3.74 -2.28
CA GLU A 15 -9.90 -3.28 -3.48
C GLU A 15 -8.91 -4.31 -4.03
N LEU A 16 -8.08 -4.93 -3.17
CA LEU A 16 -7.18 -6.00 -3.57
C LEU A 16 -7.91 -7.24 -4.11
N ARG A 17 -9.08 -7.58 -3.55
CA ARG A 17 -9.91 -8.68 -4.03
C ARG A 17 -10.60 -8.38 -5.37
N ALA A 18 -10.84 -7.10 -5.67
CA ALA A 18 -11.41 -6.70 -6.96
C ALA A 18 -10.43 -6.90 -8.12
N ILE A 19 -9.12 -6.93 -7.85
CA ILE A 19 -8.07 -7.18 -8.86
C ILE A 19 -8.03 -8.68 -9.21
N ARG A 20 -8.84 -9.10 -10.18
CA ARG A 20 -8.93 -10.51 -10.60
C ARG A 20 -7.74 -11.00 -11.43
N ASP A 21 -7.08 -10.10 -12.16
CA ASP A 21 -5.91 -10.46 -12.97
C ASP A 21 -4.67 -10.66 -12.08
N ALA A 22 -4.12 -11.87 -12.11
CA ALA A 22 -2.89 -12.24 -11.40
C ALA A 22 -1.66 -11.44 -11.86
N ARG A 23 -1.61 -11.07 -13.15
CA ARG A 23 -0.52 -10.27 -13.72
C ARG A 23 -0.48 -8.85 -13.13
N LEU A 24 -1.64 -8.32 -12.74
CA LEU A 24 -1.77 -7.03 -12.08
C LEU A 24 -1.63 -7.13 -10.56
N SER A 25 -2.27 -8.13 -9.93
CA SER A 25 -2.28 -8.25 -8.47
C SER A 25 -0.95 -8.73 -7.88
N ALA A 26 -0.18 -9.56 -8.59
CA ALA A 26 1.07 -10.11 -8.06
C ALA A 26 2.17 -9.04 -7.84
N PRO A 27 2.43 -8.09 -8.77
CA PRO A 27 3.35 -6.97 -8.52
C PRO A 27 2.93 -6.09 -7.34
N ILE A 28 1.62 -5.87 -7.16
CA ILE A 28 1.08 -5.06 -6.07
C ILE A 28 1.33 -5.74 -4.73
N ARG A 29 1.00 -7.04 -4.60
CA ARG A 29 1.25 -7.81 -3.37
C ARG A 29 2.73 -7.83 -3.01
N ARG A 30 3.61 -8.07 -3.99
CA ARG A 30 5.06 -8.01 -3.79
C ARG A 30 5.54 -6.64 -3.32
N ALA A 31 4.97 -5.56 -3.84
CA ALA A 31 5.32 -4.21 -3.38
C ALA A 31 4.88 -3.98 -1.93
N ILE A 32 3.69 -4.44 -1.55
CA ILE A 32 3.19 -4.38 -0.16
C ILE A 32 4.11 -5.18 0.78
N GLU A 33 4.48 -6.40 0.41
CA GLU A 33 5.41 -7.22 1.21
C GLU A 33 6.77 -6.55 1.42
N LYS A 34 7.27 -5.82 0.42
CA LYS A 34 8.52 -5.05 0.56
C LYS A 34 8.40 -3.91 1.56
N LEU A 35 7.21 -3.34 1.78
CA LEU A 35 6.98 -2.33 2.82
C LEU A 35 7.22 -2.88 4.23
N ALA A 36 7.10 -4.19 4.43
CA ALA A 36 7.43 -4.83 5.70
C ALA A 36 8.91 -4.70 6.06
N VAL A 37 9.78 -4.65 5.04
CA VAL A 37 11.24 -4.57 5.23
C VAL A 37 11.73 -3.13 5.13
N ASN A 38 11.16 -2.36 4.21
CA ASN A 38 11.45 -0.95 4.05
C ASN A 38 10.12 -0.19 3.92
N PRO A 39 9.56 0.33 5.03
CA PRO A 39 8.27 1.01 5.01
C PRO A 39 8.31 2.35 4.27
N ARG A 40 9.49 2.91 4.00
CA ARG A 40 9.65 4.18 3.28
C ARG A 40 10.66 4.00 2.13
N PRO A 41 10.33 3.19 1.11
CA PRO A 41 11.24 2.90 0.03
C PRO A 41 11.49 4.15 -0.84
N PRO A 42 12.59 4.20 -1.60
CA PRO A 42 12.82 5.27 -2.55
C PRO A 42 11.63 5.46 -3.49
N GLY A 43 11.21 6.71 -3.69
CA GLY A 43 10.05 7.06 -4.52
C GLY A 43 8.69 6.98 -3.81
N CYS A 44 8.66 6.63 -2.51
CA CYS A 44 7.46 6.88 -1.70
C CYS A 44 7.27 8.39 -1.50
N VAL A 45 6.01 8.83 -1.45
CA VAL A 45 5.64 10.23 -1.26
C VAL A 45 4.73 10.34 -0.05
N LYS A 46 5.07 11.20 0.91
CA LYS A 46 4.18 11.54 2.02
C LYS A 46 3.00 12.37 1.48
N LEU A 47 1.77 11.96 1.79
CA LEU A 47 0.58 12.71 1.40
C LEU A 47 0.37 13.89 2.36
N VAL A 48 0.02 15.06 1.82
CA VAL A 48 -0.22 16.27 2.58
C VAL A 48 -1.69 16.30 3.02
N GLY A 49 -1.96 16.53 4.30
CA GLY A 49 -3.32 16.72 4.85
C GLY A 49 -3.90 15.55 5.64
N GLU A 50 -3.41 14.31 5.46
CA GLU A 50 -3.77 13.16 6.30
C GLU A 50 -2.56 12.66 7.09
N SER A 51 -2.66 12.65 8.41
CA SER A 51 -1.58 12.28 9.33
C SER A 51 -0.96 10.93 8.95
N ASP A 52 0.33 10.95 8.60
CA ASP A 52 1.21 9.81 8.37
C ASP A 52 0.82 8.83 7.26
N GLN A 53 0.14 9.33 6.22
CA GLN A 53 -0.04 8.56 5.00
C GLN A 53 1.10 8.75 4.00
N TRP A 54 1.44 7.63 3.37
CA TRP A 54 2.45 7.50 2.34
C TRP A 54 1.85 6.84 1.11
N ARG A 55 2.43 7.13 -0.05
CA ARG A 55 2.03 6.55 -1.33
C ARG A 55 3.23 5.97 -2.05
N VAL A 56 3.09 4.75 -2.53
CA VAL A 56 4.00 4.15 -3.55
C VAL A 56 3.23 3.82 -4.82
N ARG A 57 3.93 3.87 -5.96
CA ARG A 57 3.38 3.56 -7.28
C ARG A 57 3.91 2.20 -7.76
N VAL A 58 3.01 1.39 -8.32
CA VAL A 58 3.33 0.09 -8.93
C VAL A 58 2.66 0.04 -10.30
N GLY A 59 3.41 0.35 -11.37
CA GLY A 59 2.82 0.54 -12.70
C GLY A 59 1.77 1.66 -12.66
N ASP A 60 0.52 1.38 -13.00
CA ASP A 60 -0.59 2.34 -12.95
C ASP A 60 -1.35 2.39 -11.62
N TRP A 61 -0.94 1.54 -10.67
CA TRP A 61 -1.56 1.41 -9.36
C TRP A 61 -0.85 2.28 -8.31
N ARG A 62 -1.64 2.68 -7.31
CA ARG A 62 -1.21 3.41 -6.13
C ARG A 62 -1.56 2.59 -4.91
N ILE A 63 -0.58 2.45 -4.03
CA ILE A 63 -0.78 1.87 -2.69
C ILE A 63 -0.64 3.05 -1.72
N VAL A 64 -1.71 3.33 -0.99
CA VAL A 64 -1.72 4.30 0.10
C VAL A 64 -1.65 3.54 1.41
N TYR A 65 -0.72 3.90 2.28
CA TYR A 65 -0.47 3.19 3.52
C TYR A 65 -0.03 4.16 4.63
N ARG A 66 -0.13 3.72 5.88
CA ARG A 66 0.42 4.40 7.06
C ARG A 66 1.55 3.58 7.66
N VAL A 67 2.46 4.25 8.35
CA VAL A 67 3.53 3.61 9.10
C VAL A 67 3.39 3.99 10.56
N GLU A 68 3.16 3.01 11.42
CA GLU A 68 3.11 3.15 12.87
C GLU A 68 4.45 2.67 13.45
N ASP A 69 5.47 3.53 13.43
CA ASP A 69 6.83 3.15 13.86
C ASP A 69 6.87 2.66 15.33
N GLY A 70 6.03 3.22 16.20
CA GLY A 70 5.93 2.81 17.61
C GLY A 70 5.39 1.39 17.81
N ARG A 71 4.77 0.79 16.79
CA ARG A 71 4.23 -0.59 16.82
C ARG A 71 4.85 -1.49 15.77
N LEU A 72 5.73 -0.95 14.92
CA LEU A 72 6.27 -1.64 13.76
C LEU A 72 5.17 -2.20 12.85
N VAL A 73 4.12 -1.41 12.60
CA VAL A 73 3.01 -1.81 11.72
C VAL A 73 2.94 -0.89 10.51
N VAL A 74 2.77 -1.47 9.34
CA VAL A 74 2.39 -0.77 8.11
C VAL A 74 0.94 -1.12 7.81
N VAL A 75 0.07 -0.12 7.80
CA VAL A 75 -1.36 -0.30 7.53
C VAL A 75 -1.66 0.12 6.09
N VAL A 76 -2.00 -0.83 5.23
CA VAL A 76 -2.45 -0.56 3.86
C VAL A 76 -3.86 0.00 3.90
N VAL A 77 -4.01 1.25 3.49
CA VAL A 77 -5.28 2.00 3.56
C VAL A 77 -6.06 1.88 2.26
N ARG A 78 -5.42 2.05 1.10
CA ARG A 78 -6.06 1.95 -0.22
C ARG A 78 -5.13 1.34 -1.26
N VAL A 79 -5.71 0.64 -2.23
CA VAL A 79 -5.04 0.15 -3.42
C VAL A 79 -5.92 0.46 -4.63
N GLY A 80 -5.43 1.25 -5.59
CA GLY A 80 -6.25 1.60 -6.75
C GLY A 80 -5.48 2.24 -7.89
N VAL A 81 -6.09 2.28 -9.07
CA VAL A 81 -5.54 2.95 -10.25
C VAL A 81 -5.60 4.48 -10.15
N ARG A 82 -4.72 5.14 -10.89
CA ARG A 82 -4.77 6.59 -11.07
C ARG A 82 -6.14 7.01 -11.61
N GLY A 83 -6.87 7.85 -10.86
CA GLY A 83 -8.14 8.43 -11.30
C GLY A 83 -9.40 7.77 -10.73
N GLY A 84 -9.26 6.72 -9.91
CA GLY A 84 -10.38 6.18 -9.13
C GLY A 84 -11.54 5.70 -10.01
N VAL A 85 -11.29 4.74 -10.89
CA VAL A 85 -12.38 4.02 -11.56
C VAL A 85 -12.08 2.52 -11.50
N TYR A 86 -12.50 1.92 -10.40
CA TYR A 86 -13.23 0.66 -10.47
C TYR A 86 -14.61 0.99 -9.95
N GLY A 87 -15.50 1.36 -10.89
CA GLY A 87 -16.94 1.20 -10.71
C GLY A 87 -17.29 -0.28 -10.73
#